data_AF-A0A2S5TCQ9-F1
#
_entry.id   AF-A0A2S5TCQ9-F1
#
_cell.length_a   1.000
_cell.length_b   1.000
_cell.length_c   1.000
_cell.angle_alpha   90.00
_cell.angle_beta   90.00
_cell.angle_gamma   90.00
#
_symmetry.space_group_name_H-M   'P 1'
#
loop_
_entity.id
_entity.type
_entity.pdbx_description
1 polymer ?
#
loop_
_entity_poly.entity_id
_entity_poly.type
_entity_poly.pdbx_seq_one_letter_code
_entity_poly.pdbx_strand_id
1 'polypeptide(L)' 'MTKPTHWNDALAEALNVFEDAQYAARWLETPNVALGGAAPRDLLDTESGWQVVKRALAAVEYGHPL' A
#
# COMPACT_ATOMS: atom_id res chain seq x y z
N MET A 1 -17.59 -5.31 -5.09
CA MET A 1 -16.73 -4.31 -4.43
C MET A 1 -16.00 -3.53 -5.50
N THR A 2 -16.14 -2.20 -5.49
CA THR A 2 -15.39 -1.29 -6.36
C THR A 2 -13.95 -1.14 -5.86
N LYS A 3 -13.01 -0.96 -6.79
CA LYS A 3 -11.62 -0.64 -6.46
C LYS A 3 -11.55 0.83 -5.98
N PRO A 4 -10.76 1.13 -4.93
CA PRO A 4 -10.61 2.49 -4.44
C PRO A 4 -9.89 3.38 -5.46
N THR A 5 -10.05 4.71 -5.33
CA THR A 5 -9.58 5.71 -6.30
C THR A 5 -8.12 5.50 -6.72
N HIS A 6 -7.21 5.31 -5.76
CA HIS A 6 -5.77 5.14 -6.01
C HIS A 6 -5.32 3.68 -6.13
N TRP A 7 -6.23 2.72 -6.38
CA TRP A 7 -5.87 1.30 -6.44
C TRP A 7 -4.77 0.97 -7.44
N ASN A 8 -4.87 1.52 -8.67
CA ASN A 8 -3.92 1.18 -9.73
C ASN A 8 -2.53 1.77 -9.43
N ASP A 9 -2.47 2.99 -8.89
CA ASP A 9 -1.21 3.63 -8.49
C ASP A 9 -0.56 2.85 -7.35
N ALA A 10 -1.34 2.45 -6.34
CA ALA A 10 -0.85 1.66 -5.22
C ALA A 10 -0.38 0.26 -5.63
N LEU A 11 -1.08 -0.39 -6.56
CA LEU A 11 -0.68 -1.69 -7.07
C LEU A 11 0.60 -1.61 -7.90
N ALA A 12 0.74 -0.57 -8.73
CA ALA A 12 1.96 -0.33 -9.49
C ALA A 12 3.17 -0.09 -8.57
N GLU A 13 3.00 0.77 -7.55
CA GLU A 13 4.06 1.03 -6.57
C GLU A 13 4.43 -0.22 -5.77
N ALA A 14 3.44 -0.96 -5.27
CA ALA A 14 3.68 -2.19 -4.53
C ALA A 14 4.35 -3.26 -5.40
N LEU A 15 4.00 -3.35 -6.69
CA LEU A 15 4.67 -4.24 -7.62
C LEU A 15 6.14 -3.86 -7.85
N ASN A 16 6.46 -2.56 -7.89
CA ASN A 16 7.86 -2.12 -7.98
C ASN A 16 8.66 -2.51 -6.73
N VAL A 17 8.06 -2.41 -5.55
CA VAL A 17 8.73 -2.72 -4.27
C VAL A 17 8.89 -4.23 -4.05
N PHE A 18 7.86 -5.02 -4.37
CA PHE A 18 7.84 -6.46 -4.06
C PHE A 18 8.25 -7.35 -5.22
N GLU A 19 8.26 -6.83 -6.44
CA GLU A 19 8.55 -7.56 -7.69
C GLU A 19 7.67 -8.82 -7.91
N ASP A 20 6.59 -8.97 -7.12
CA ASP A 20 5.64 -10.07 -7.15
C ASP A 20 4.22 -9.50 -7.12
N ALA A 21 3.47 -9.74 -8.20
CA ALA A 21 2.11 -9.22 -8.36
C ALA A 21 1.10 -9.81 -7.37
N GLN A 22 1.25 -11.09 -7.00
CA GLN A 22 0.36 -11.71 -6.02
C GLN A 22 0.65 -11.16 -4.62
N TYR A 23 1.93 -11.02 -4.28
CA TYR A 23 2.32 -10.45 -3.00
C TYR A 23 1.92 -8.97 -2.89
N ALA A 24 2.13 -8.18 -3.95
CA ALA A 24 1.71 -6.77 -4.01
C ALA A 24 0.21 -6.60 -3.78
N ALA A 25 -0.62 -7.35 -4.52
CA ALA A 25 -2.07 -7.31 -4.33
C ALA A 25 -2.48 -7.76 -2.92
N ARG A 26 -1.88 -8.84 -2.41
CA ARG A 26 -2.15 -9.34 -1.06
C ARG A 26 -1.77 -8.32 0.02
N TRP A 27 -0.63 -7.65 -0.13
CA TRP A 27 -0.19 -6.63 0.82
C TRP A 27 -1.19 -5.49 0.90
N LEU A 28 -1.74 -5.05 -0.24
CA LEU A 28 -2.78 -4.00 -0.28
C LEU A 28 -4.08 -4.39 0.42
N GLU A 29 -4.38 -5.68 0.54
CA GLU A 29 -5.56 -6.21 1.21
C GLU A 29 -5.32 -6.65 2.66
N THR A 30 -4.06 -6.66 3.12
CA THR A 30 -3.70 -7.18 4.44
C THR A 30 -3.54 -6.03 5.45
N PRO A 31 -4.15 -6.13 6.65
CA PRO A 31 -3.88 -5.22 7.75
C PRO A 31 -2.38 -5.03 8.02
N ASN A 32 -1.93 -3.77 8.09
CA ASN A 32 -0.52 -3.45 8.28
C ASN A 32 -0.31 -2.62 9.56
N VAL A 33 0.59 -3.08 10.43
CA VAL A 33 0.94 -2.40 11.70
C VAL A 33 1.50 -0.99 11.50
N ALA A 34 2.24 -0.77 10.40
CA ALA A 34 2.73 0.55 10.00
C ALA A 34 1.61 1.55 9.67
N LEU A 35 0.43 1.03 9.34
CA LEU A 35 -0.76 1.79 8.99
C LEU A 35 -1.78 1.81 10.13
N GLY A 36 -1.34 1.59 11.37
CA GLY A 36 -2.23 1.52 12.54
C GLY A 36 -3.16 0.31 12.53
N GLY A 37 -2.82 -0.75 11.80
CA GLY A 37 -3.63 -1.96 11.66
C GLY A 37 -4.68 -1.90 10.55
N ALA A 38 -4.77 -0.81 9.78
CA ALA A 38 -5.62 -0.74 8.60
C ALA A 38 -5.01 -1.54 7.43
N ALA A 39 -5.86 -2.08 6.55
CA ALA A 39 -5.39 -2.57 5.26
C ALA A 39 -5.16 -1.36 4.33
N PRO A 40 -4.09 -1.35 3.50
CA PRO A 40 -3.81 -0.24 2.60
C PRO A 40 -5.02 0.16 1.74
N ARG A 41 -5.78 -0.81 1.23
CA ARG A 41 -6.99 -0.58 0.41
C ARG A 41 -8.02 0.34 1.05
N ASP A 42 -8.09 0.37 2.39
CA ASP A 42 -9.07 1.16 3.12
C ASP A 42 -8.70 2.66 3.18
N LEU A 43 -7.47 2.99 2.78
CA LEU A 43 -6.94 4.36 2.79
C LEU A 43 -6.92 4.99 1.38
N LEU A 44 -7.02 4.19 0.33
CA LEU A 44 -6.76 4.59 -1.07
C LEU A 44 -7.88 5.42 -1.74
N ASP A 45 -8.93 5.78 -1.02
CA ASP A 45 -9.97 6.69 -1.54
C ASP A 45 -9.63 8.17 -1.33
N THR A 46 -8.55 8.46 -0.59
CA THR A 46 -8.10 9.83 -0.32
C THR A 46 -6.64 10.01 -0.74
N GLU A 47 -6.30 11.22 -1.20
CA GLU A 47 -4.91 11.57 -1.51
C GLU A 47 -4.01 11.44 -0.28
N SER A 48 -4.47 11.88 0.89
CA SER A 48 -3.70 11.74 2.14
C SER A 48 -3.46 10.28 2.52
N GLY A 49 -4.46 9.42 2.38
CA GLY A 49 -4.32 7.99 2.61
C GLY A 49 -3.38 7.32 1.61
N TRP A 50 -3.43 7.73 0.34
CA TRP A 50 -2.45 7.30 -0.66
C TRP A 50 -1.01 7.68 -0.26
N GLN A 51 -0.76 8.92 0.15
CA GLN A 51 0.57 9.36 0.59
C GLN A 51 1.09 8.55 1.80
N VAL A 52 0.21 8.15 2.71
CA VAL A 52 0.57 7.28 3.85
C VAL A 52 0.96 5.88 3.38
N VAL A 53 0.18 5.28 2.47
CA VAL A 53 0.50 3.95 1.90
C VAL A 53 1.83 4.00 1.14
N LYS A 54 2.08 5.05 0.35
CA LYS A 54 3.33 5.22 -0.39
C LYS A 54 4.55 5.29 0.54
N ARG A 55 4.45 6.00 1.66
CA ARG A 55 5.52 6.04 2.67
C ARG A 55 5.76 4.67 3.30
N ALA A 56 4.70 3.90 3.56
CA ALA A 56 4.84 2.55 4.09
C ALA A 56 5.53 1.60 3.09
N LEU A 57 5.22 1.70 1.80
CA LEU A 57 5.92 0.95 0.76
C LEU A 57 7.41 1.32 0.67
N ALA A 58 7.73 2.62 0.72
CA ALA A 58 9.12 3.08 0.74
C ALA A 58 9.89 2.58 1.99
N ALA A 59 9.25 2.56 3.16
CA ALA A 59 9.86 2.03 4.38
C ALA A 59 10.23 0.53 4.24
N VAL A 60 9.40 -0.25 3.52
CA VAL A 60 9.69 -1.65 3.21
C VAL A 60 10.88 -1.80 2.26
N GLU A 61 10.94 -0.97 1.20
CA GLU A 61 12.02 -1.00 0.20
C GLU A 61 13.39 -0.62 0.79
N TYR A 62 13.44 0.46 1.58
CA TYR A 62 14.70 1.03 2.09
C TYR A 62 15.05 0.61 3.52
N GLY A 63 14.21 -0.21 4.17
CA GLY A 63 14.44 -0.69 5.54
C GLY A 63 14.43 0.41 6.62
N HIS A 64 13.81 1.57 6.35
CA HIS A 64 13.73 2.67 7.32
C HIS A 64 12.51 2.50 8.24
N PRO A 65 12.64 2.67 9.56
CA PRO A 65 11.48 2.71 10.44
C PRO A 65 10.62 3.96 10.17
N LEU A 66 9.30 3.75 10.15
CA LEU A 66 8.28 4.82 10.17
C LEU A 66 8.16 5.46 11.55
#